data_AF-A0A221MGT8-F1
#
_entry.id   AF-A0A221MGT8-F1
#
_cell.length_a   1.000
_cell.length_b   1.000
_cell.length_c   1.000
_cell.angle_alpha   90.00
_cell.angle_beta   90.00
_cell.angle_gamma   90.00
#
_symmetry.space_group_name_H-M   'P 1'
#
loop_
_entity.id
_entity.type
_entity.pdbx_description
1 polymer ?
#
loop_
_entity_poly.entity_id
_entity_poly.type
_entity_poly.pdbx_seq_one_letter_code
_entity_poly.pdbx_strand_id
1 'polypeptide(L)'
;MSIVSWVFVVLVSVTMIGSIVYFIRRGNNNERSFSMDIFFTLLVVYSIVIIGFALIYFILSFNRILLVEGGELRQVNALGTLIHSAYFSGVTMLTIGYGDITPLGYGRLIALIQALIGYILPTAFVLRLVQNKQDD
;
A
#
# COMPACT_ATOMS: atom_id res chain seq x y z
N MET A 1 12.44 3.81 20.73
CA MET A 1 11.31 3.11 20.05
C MET A 1 10.90 1.95 20.94
N SER A 2 9.62 1.77 21.24
CA SER A 2 9.19 0.56 21.94
C SER A 2 9.24 -0.62 20.95
N ILE A 3 9.69 -1.78 21.42
CA ILE A 3 9.73 -3.03 20.63
C ILE A 3 8.34 -3.37 20.07
N VAL A 4 7.30 -2.95 20.78
CA VAL A 4 5.89 -3.13 20.43
C VAL A 4 5.55 -2.51 19.07
N SER A 5 5.99 -1.28 18.78
CA SER A 5 5.68 -0.63 17.49
C SER A 5 6.27 -1.39 16.29
N TRP A 6 7.46 -1.97 16.44
CA TRP A 6 8.08 -2.77 15.39
C TRP A 6 7.35 -4.10 15.16
N VAL A 7 6.84 -4.73 16.21
CA VAL A 7 6.03 -5.95 16.09
C VAL A 7 4.77 -5.71 15.25
N PHE A 8 4.07 -4.59 15.48
CA PHE A 8 2.88 -4.25 14.68
C PHE A 8 3.22 -3.99 13.21
N VAL A 9 4.32 -3.29 12.92
CA VAL A 9 4.76 -3.04 11.54
C VAL A 9 5.08 -4.35 10.81
N VAL A 10 5.77 -5.29 11.49
CA VAL A 10 6.09 -6.60 10.91
C VAL A 10 4.81 -7.40 10.65
N LEU A 11 3.86 -7.41 11.59
CA LEU A 11 2.60 -8.13 11.44
C LEU A 11 1.81 -7.62 10.22
N VAL A 12 1.64 -6.30 10.08
CA VAL A 12 0.95 -5.68 8.94
C VAL A 12 1.69 -5.95 7.63
N SER A 13 3.02 -5.94 7.65
CA SER A 13 3.82 -6.25 6.46
C SER A 13 3.64 -7.70 6.00
N VAL A 14 3.59 -8.65 6.94
CA VAL A 14 3.39 -10.07 6.64
C VAL A 14 2.01 -10.33 6.03
N THR A 15 0.95 -9.72 6.57
CA THR A 15 -0.40 -9.90 6.02
C THR A 15 -0.52 -9.33 4.60
N MET A 16 0.11 -8.17 4.36
CA MET A 16 0.15 -7.54 3.06
C MET A 16 0.93 -8.36 2.03
N ILE A 17 2.12 -8.86 2.39
CA ILE A 17 2.91 -9.75 1.52
C ILE A 17 2.13 -11.04 1.22
N GLY A 18 1.47 -11.62 2.22
CA GLY A 18 0.62 -12.80 2.03
C GLY A 18 -0.50 -12.57 1.01
N SER A 19 -1.15 -11.41 1.06
CA SER A 19 -2.20 -11.03 0.10
C SER A 19 -1.66 -10.90 -1.33
N ILE A 20 -0.52 -10.22 -1.51
CA ILE A 20 0.14 -10.08 -2.82
C ILE A 20 0.56 -11.45 -3.37
N VAL A 21 1.16 -12.29 -2.54
CA VAL A 21 1.58 -13.65 -2.94
C VAL A 21 0.37 -14.52 -3.29
N TYR A 22 -0.71 -14.43 -2.51
CA TYR A 22 -1.96 -15.13 -2.82
C TYR A 22 -2.51 -14.70 -4.19
N PHE A 23 -2.52 -13.41 -4.49
CA PHE A 23 -2.92 -12.91 -5.81
C PHE A 23 -2.05 -13.48 -6.94
N ILE A 24 -0.72 -13.48 -6.76
CA ILE A 24 0.24 -14.02 -7.74
C ILE A 24 0.17 -15.54 -7.87
N ARG A 25 -0.43 -16.26 -6.89
CA ARG A 25 -0.59 -17.73 -6.93
C ARG A 25 -2.00 -18.20 -7.27
N ARG A 26 -3.02 -17.35 -7.15
CA ARG A 26 -4.42 -17.61 -7.54
C ARG A 26 -4.55 -17.56 -9.07
N GLY A 27 -3.85 -18.45 -9.76
CA GLY A 27 -3.98 -18.67 -11.19
C GLY A 27 -4.21 -20.16 -11.39
N ASN A 28 -5.48 -20.57 -11.42
CA ASN A 28 -6.04 -21.76 -12.08
C ASN A 28 -7.38 -22.10 -11.41
N ASN A 29 -8.48 -21.55 -11.92
CA ASN A 29 -9.79 -22.20 -11.86
C ASN A 29 -10.67 -21.56 -12.93
N ASN A 30 -11.05 -22.40 -13.90
CA ASN A 30 -11.98 -22.13 -15.00
C ASN A 30 -13.19 -21.30 -14.55
N GLU A 31 -13.51 -20.24 -15.29
CA GLU A 31 -14.78 -20.04 -16.01
C GLU A 31 -14.96 -18.57 -16.44
N ARG A 32 -15.82 -18.36 -17.44
CA ARG A 32 -15.89 -17.23 -18.38
C ARG A 32 -16.24 -15.83 -17.80
N SER A 33 -16.23 -15.65 -16.48
CA SER A 33 -16.35 -14.36 -15.77
C SER A 33 -14.99 -13.67 -15.49
N PHE A 34 -13.92 -14.33 -15.95
CA PHE A 34 -12.51 -14.11 -15.60
C PHE A 34 -12.00 -12.66 -15.61
N SER A 35 -12.45 -11.80 -16.53
CA SER A 35 -11.98 -10.41 -16.58
C SER A 35 -12.43 -9.57 -15.39
N MET A 36 -13.67 -9.76 -14.93
CA MET A 36 -14.20 -9.02 -13.79
C MET A 36 -13.60 -9.51 -12.48
N ASP A 37 -13.41 -10.82 -12.33
CA ASP A 37 -12.87 -11.42 -11.10
C ASP A 37 -11.43 -10.97 -10.82
N ILE A 38 -10.57 -10.91 -11.85
CA ILE A 38 -9.19 -10.41 -11.68
C ILE A 38 -9.22 -8.91 -11.39
N PHE A 39 -10.07 -8.13 -12.05
CA PHE A 39 -10.19 -6.69 -11.79
C PHE A 39 -10.61 -6.39 -10.35
N PHE A 40 -11.64 -7.07 -9.84
CA PHE A 40 -12.05 -6.96 -8.44
C PHE A 40 -10.94 -7.41 -7.49
N THR A 41 -10.24 -8.49 -7.82
CA THR A 41 -9.11 -8.95 -7.00
C THR A 41 -8.00 -7.90 -6.94
N LEU A 42 -7.70 -7.24 -8.07
CA LEU A 42 -6.73 -6.14 -8.11
C LEU A 42 -7.16 -4.98 -7.20
N LEU A 43 -8.42 -4.56 -7.27
CA LEU A 43 -8.97 -3.48 -6.45
C LEU A 43 -8.87 -3.82 -4.94
N VAL A 44 -9.18 -5.06 -4.58
CA VAL A 44 -9.05 -5.56 -3.20
C VAL A 44 -7.59 -5.54 -2.75
N VAL A 45 -6.65 -6.02 -3.57
CA VAL A 45 -5.22 -6.00 -3.26
C VAL A 45 -4.72 -4.56 -3.08
N TYR A 46 -5.12 -3.63 -3.95
CA TYR A 46 -4.81 -2.21 -3.82
C TYR A 46 -5.32 -1.64 -2.49
N SER A 47 -6.58 -1.92 -2.15
CA SER A 47 -7.18 -1.46 -0.90
C SER A 47 -6.42 -1.99 0.32
N ILE A 48 -6.06 -3.28 0.33
CA ILE A 48 -5.30 -3.91 1.42
C ILE A 48 -3.92 -3.27 1.56
N VAL A 49 -3.21 -3.06 0.45
CA VAL A 49 -1.87 -2.44 0.47
C VAL A 49 -1.95 -0.99 0.95
N ILE A 50 -2.91 -0.21 0.45
CA ILE A 50 -3.11 1.18 0.88
C ILE A 50 -3.40 1.25 2.39
N ILE A 51 -4.31 0.40 2.89
CA ILE A 51 -4.63 0.35 4.32
C ILE A 51 -3.42 -0.12 5.13
N GLY A 52 -2.67 -1.12 4.66
CA GLY A 52 -1.48 -1.63 5.33
C GLY A 52 -0.41 -0.56 5.50
N PHE A 53 -0.04 0.13 4.41
CA PHE A 53 0.92 1.23 4.49
C PHE A 53 0.37 2.44 5.28
N ALA A 54 -0.93 2.73 5.20
CA ALA A 54 -1.57 3.77 6.01
C ALA A 54 -1.37 3.52 7.51
N LEU A 55 -1.56 2.27 7.95
CA LEU A 55 -1.32 1.87 9.33
C LEU A 55 0.17 1.95 9.71
N ILE A 56 1.07 1.56 8.79
CA ILE A 56 2.52 1.71 9.00
C ILE A 56 2.88 3.18 9.22
N TYR A 57 2.44 4.10 8.35
CA TYR A 57 2.69 5.54 8.50
C TYR A 57 2.03 6.13 9.75
N PHE A 58 0.83 5.68 10.09
CA PHE A 58 0.14 6.10 11.31
C PHE A 58 0.93 5.74 12.57
N ILE A 59 1.41 4.50 12.66
CA ILE A 59 2.26 4.04 13.77
C ILE A 59 3.58 4.83 13.80
N LEU A 60 4.17 5.07 12.63
CA LEU A 60 5.40 5.84 12.50
C LEU A 60 5.23 7.30 12.94
N SER A 61 4.07 7.91 12.66
CA SER A 61 3.74 9.30 12.99
C SER A 61 3.73 9.58 14.50
N PHE A 62 3.45 8.59 15.35
CA PHE A 62 3.51 8.76 16.82
C PHE A 62 4.94 8.97 17.34
N ASN A 63 5.96 8.69 16.54
CA ASN A 63 7.36 8.82 16.93
C ASN A 63 7.98 10.17 16.52
N ARG A 64 7.16 11.24 16.45
CA ARG A 64 7.54 12.68 16.42
C ARG A 64 8.18 13.24 15.15
N ILE A 65 8.26 12.47 14.09
CA ILE A 65 8.77 12.91 12.80
C ILE A 65 7.90 12.14 11.81
N LEU A 66 7.49 12.73 10.69
CA LEU A 66 7.34 12.06 9.38
C LEU A 66 6.26 12.65 8.47
N LEU A 67 5.30 13.42 8.99
CA LEU A 67 4.31 14.11 8.16
C LEU A 67 4.39 15.61 8.49
N VAL A 68 4.97 16.36 7.56
CA VAL A 68 5.02 17.83 7.61
C VAL A 68 4.00 18.32 6.61
N GLU A 69 2.94 18.95 7.10
CA GLU A 69 1.93 19.58 6.26
C GLU A 69 2.33 21.06 6.11
N GLY A 70 2.79 21.46 4.93
CA GLY A 70 3.13 22.86 4.64
C GLY A 70 4.33 23.46 5.40
N GLY A 71 5.19 22.65 6.03
CA GLY A 71 6.41 23.11 6.71
C GLY A 71 6.31 23.21 8.24
N GLU A 72 5.13 23.02 8.84
CA GLU A 72 4.94 23.07 10.30
C GLU A 72 4.41 21.75 10.88
N LEU A 73 4.85 21.45 12.11
CA LEU A 73 4.38 20.30 12.88
C LEU A 73 2.99 20.59 13.46
N ARG A 74 1.94 20.40 12.66
CA ARG A 74 0.56 20.46 13.18
C ARG A 74 0.26 19.20 14.00
N GLN A 75 0.02 19.39 15.30
CA GLN A 75 -0.53 18.33 16.15
C GLN A 75 -2.00 18.11 15.79
N VAL A 76 -2.25 17.20 14.85
CA VAL A 76 -3.59 16.73 14.55
C VAL A 76 -3.96 15.62 15.54
N ASN A 77 -5.23 15.55 15.95
CA ASN A 77 -5.72 14.43 16.78
C ASN A 77 -5.42 13.08 16.11
N ALA A 78 -5.47 11.98 16.87
CA ALA A 78 -5.20 10.63 16.36
C ALA A 78 -6.01 10.30 15.09
N LEU A 79 -7.28 10.71 15.02
CA LEU A 79 -8.10 10.54 13.83
C LEU A 79 -7.57 11.31 12.61
N GLY A 80 -7.11 12.55 12.81
CA GLY A 80 -6.51 13.34 11.74
C GLY A 80 -5.21 12.71 11.24
N THR A 81 -4.36 12.25 12.16
CA THR A 81 -3.11 11.53 11.80
C THR A 81 -3.38 10.27 11.00
N LEU A 82 -4.43 9.51 11.34
CA LEU A 82 -4.87 8.34 10.59
C LEU A 82 -5.31 8.72 9.16
N ILE A 83 -6.10 9.80 9.02
CA ILE A 83 -6.56 10.31 7.73
C ILE A 83 -5.38 10.77 6.86
N HIS A 84 -4.45 11.56 7.40
CA HIS A 84 -3.24 11.99 6.66
C HIS A 84 -2.36 10.81 6.25
N SER A 85 -2.22 9.80 7.12
CA SER A 85 -1.45 8.60 6.83
C SER A 85 -2.11 7.76 5.72
N ALA A 86 -3.44 7.65 5.73
CA ALA A 86 -4.21 6.99 4.69
C ALA A 86 -4.15 7.73 3.36
N TYR A 87 -4.26 9.05 3.39
CA TYR A 87 -4.11 9.92 2.23
C TYR A 87 -2.71 9.79 1.61
N PHE A 88 -1.65 9.92 2.42
CA PHE A 88 -0.27 9.79 1.95
C PHE A 88 -0.01 8.40 1.35
N SER A 89 -0.51 7.34 1.98
CA SER A 89 -0.44 5.98 1.47
C SER A 89 -1.12 5.85 0.10
N GLY A 90 -2.35 6.36 -0.05
CA GLY A 90 -3.08 6.31 -1.32
C GLY A 90 -2.37 7.08 -2.43
N VAL A 91 -1.97 8.33 -2.16
CA VAL A 91 -1.28 9.20 -3.12
C VAL A 91 0.08 8.63 -3.55
N THR A 92 0.78 7.93 -2.66
CA THR A 92 2.05 7.25 -2.96
C THR A 92 1.82 5.98 -3.78
N MET A 93 0.86 5.14 -3.36
CA MET A 93 0.54 3.87 -4.04
C MET A 93 0.02 4.08 -5.46
N LEU A 94 -0.80 5.12 -5.65
CA LEU A 94 -1.34 5.50 -6.95
C LEU A 94 -0.38 6.40 -7.75
N THR A 95 0.81 6.66 -7.23
CA THR A 95 1.86 7.48 -7.86
C THR A 95 1.41 8.91 -8.21
N ILE A 96 0.41 9.43 -7.50
CA ILE A 96 -0.10 10.80 -7.71
C ILE A 96 0.89 11.82 -7.15
N GLY A 97 1.40 11.58 -5.93
CA GLY A 97 2.48 12.36 -5.34
C GLY A 97 2.29 13.87 -5.29
N TYR A 98 1.15 14.38 -4.77
CA TYR A 98 0.88 15.84 -4.71
C TYR A 98 1.96 16.67 -4.00
N GLY A 99 2.73 16.06 -3.11
CA GLY A 99 3.86 16.70 -2.43
C GLY A 99 3.48 17.59 -1.24
N ASP A 100 2.20 17.61 -0.89
CA ASP A 100 1.63 18.28 0.28
C ASP A 100 2.02 17.59 1.60
N ILE A 101 2.15 16.26 1.57
CA ILE A 101 2.68 15.44 2.65
C ILE A 101 3.95 14.74 2.17
N THR A 102 5.05 14.95 2.88
CA THR A 102 6.35 14.36 2.53
C THR A 102 6.90 13.48 3.64
N PRO A 103 7.41 12.28 3.32
CA PRO A 103 8.01 11.41 4.31
C PRO A 103 9.42 11.92 4.67
N LEU A 104 9.77 11.85 5.94
CA LEU A 104 11.12 12.16 6.44
C LEU A 104 11.85 10.86 6.85
N GLY A 105 13.11 10.95 7.29
CA GLY A 105 13.88 9.83 7.87
C GLY A 105 13.68 8.47 7.16
N TYR A 106 13.36 7.43 7.95
CA TYR A 106 13.08 6.08 7.44
C TYR A 106 11.77 5.95 6.65
N GLY A 107 10.84 6.89 6.79
CA GLY A 107 9.61 6.90 5.99
C GLY A 107 9.87 7.07 4.50
N ARG A 108 11.00 7.69 4.12
CA ARG A 108 11.41 7.80 2.71
C ARG A 108 11.66 6.44 2.06
N LEU A 109 12.34 5.54 2.77
CA LEU A 109 12.61 4.20 2.26
C LEU A 109 11.30 3.39 2.14
N ILE A 110 10.41 3.51 3.13
CA ILE A 110 9.09 2.85 3.13
C ILE A 110 8.24 3.35 1.97
N ALA A 111 8.20 4.67 1.73
CA ALA A 111 7.47 5.27 0.62
C ALA A 111 8.03 4.85 -0.75
N LEU A 112 9.36 4.71 -0.87
CA LEU A 112 9.99 4.22 -2.09
C LEU A 112 9.57 2.76 -2.38
N ILE A 113 9.58 1.90 -1.37
CA ILE A 113 9.10 0.51 -1.50
C ILE A 113 7.62 0.47 -1.89
N GLN A 114 6.79 1.31 -1.25
CA GLN A 114 5.37 1.40 -1.58
C GLN A 114 5.14 1.84 -3.03
N ALA A 115 5.84 2.87 -3.49
CA ALA A 115 5.74 3.36 -4.87
C ALA A 115 6.17 2.28 -5.88
N LEU A 116 7.20 1.49 -5.56
CA LEU A 116 7.62 0.36 -6.39
C LEU A 116 6.52 -0.71 -6.49
N ILE A 117 5.85 -1.04 -5.38
CA ILE A 117 4.71 -1.98 -5.39
C ILE A 117 3.56 -1.41 -6.24
N GLY A 118 3.26 -0.11 -6.10
CA GLY A 118 2.25 0.59 -6.89
C GLY A 118 2.50 0.51 -8.40
N TYR A 119 3.77 0.50 -8.81
CA TYR A 119 4.16 0.32 -10.22
C TYR A 119 4.09 -1.13 -10.70
N ILE A 120 4.49 -2.10 -9.87
CA ILE A 120 4.57 -3.52 -10.25
C ILE A 120 3.18 -4.18 -10.35
N LEU A 121 2.23 -3.82 -9.48
CA LEU A 121 0.92 -4.48 -9.42
C LEU A 121 0.09 -4.39 -10.72
N PRO A 122 -0.05 -3.22 -11.39
CA PRO A 122 -0.75 -3.12 -12.67
C PRO A 122 -0.06 -3.93 -13.76
N THR A 123 1.28 -3.94 -13.79
CA THR A 123 2.04 -4.74 -14.76
C THR A 123 1.79 -6.23 -14.54
N ALA A 124 1.81 -6.70 -13.29
CA ALA A 124 1.49 -8.09 -12.96
C ALA A 124 0.06 -8.47 -13.37
N PHE A 125 -0.90 -7.56 -13.23
CA PHE A 125 -2.26 -7.73 -13.70
C PHE A 125 -2.34 -7.87 -15.23
N VAL A 126 -1.69 -6.96 -15.98
CA VAL A 126 -1.66 -7.03 -17.45
C VAL A 126 -1.00 -8.32 -17.93
N LEU A 127 0.12 -8.73 -17.34
CA LEU A 127 0.80 -9.98 -17.68
C LEU A 127 -0.11 -11.19 -17.49
N ARG A 128 -0.87 -11.23 -16.39
CA ARG A 128 -1.86 -12.28 -16.17
C ARG A 128 -2.97 -12.24 -17.21
N LEU A 129 -3.50 -11.07 -17.56
CA LEU A 129 -4.52 -10.96 -18.61
C LEU A 129 -4.02 -11.47 -19.97
N VAL A 130 -2.77 -11.18 -20.32
CA VAL A 130 -2.17 -11.60 -21.60
C VAL A 130 -1.88 -13.09 -21.63
N GLN A 131 -1.31 -13.66 -20.57
CA GLN A 131 -1.00 -15.10 -20.50
C GLN A 131 -2.25 -15.96 -20.68
N ASN A 132 -3.36 -15.60 -20.02
CA ASN A 132 -4.60 -16.37 -20.16
C ASN A 132 -5.21 -16.28 -21.57
N LYS A 133 -4.91 -15.25 -22.36
CA LYS A 133 -5.35 -15.17 -23.75
C LYS A 133 -4.53 -16.08 -24.69
N GLN A 134 -3.34 -16.54 -24.27
CA GLN A 134 -2.50 -17.45 -25.07
C GLN A 134 -2.83 -18.93 -24.83
N ASP A 135 -3.52 -19.24 -23.73
CA ASP A 135 -3.94 -20.60 -23.36
C ASP A 135 -5.33 -20.99 -23.92
N ASP A 136 -6.04 -20.03 -24.56
CA ASP A 136 -7.31 -20.19 -25.30
C ASP A 136 -7.08 -20.17 -26.83
#